data_AF-A0A7W2ETX6-F1
#
_entry.id   AF-A0A7W2ETX6-F1
#
_cell.length_a   1.000
_cell.length_b   1.000
_cell.length_c   1.000
_cell.angle_alpha   90.00
_cell.angle_beta   90.00
_cell.angle_gamma   90.00
#
_symmetry.space_group_name_H-M   'P 1'
#
loop_
_entity.id
_entity.type
_entity.pdbx_description
1 polymer ?
#
loop_
_entity_poly.entity_id
_entity_poly.type
_entity_poly.pdbx_seq_one_letter_code
_entity_poly.pdbx_strand_id
1 'polypeptide(L)'
;MTAWARSWLAAALLWAASAGAQPVYKCTSADGKISYGAAPCADGRGAVLATPAAPSPDAAATSAAELAEDKRQADTLQKARLKREQADERAQARADRAAEARRLKCGRLQLHRQWADDAARNASGKAAANAQLRARHAADKLALECPQS
;
A
#
# COMPACT_ATOMS: atom_id res chain seq x y z
N MET A 1 -32.35 47.86 -20.28
CA MET A 1 -33.34 47.00 -19.58
C MET A 1 -32.66 45.92 -18.71
N THR A 2 -31.51 46.22 -18.06
CA THR A 2 -30.70 45.21 -17.32
C THR A 2 -30.53 45.53 -15.83
N ALA A 3 -31.10 46.64 -15.35
CA ALA A 3 -31.03 47.05 -13.95
C ALA A 3 -31.95 46.22 -13.04
N TRP A 4 -33.10 45.77 -13.54
CA TRP A 4 -34.05 44.98 -12.74
C TRP A 4 -33.59 43.53 -12.53
N ALA A 5 -32.89 42.93 -13.49
CA ALA A 5 -32.36 41.57 -13.35
C ALA A 5 -31.29 41.45 -12.23
N ARG A 6 -30.54 42.54 -11.96
CA ARG A 6 -29.50 42.56 -10.91
C ARG A 6 -30.10 42.67 -9.50
N SER A 7 -31.21 43.37 -9.32
CA SER A 7 -31.93 43.41 -8.04
C SER A 7 -32.63 42.08 -7.70
N TRP A 8 -33.10 41.35 -8.70
CA TRP A 8 -33.72 40.04 -8.48
C TRP A 8 -32.70 38.95 -8.11
N LEU A 9 -31.49 39.00 -8.68
CA LEU A 9 -30.42 38.09 -8.31
C LEU A 9 -29.96 38.28 -6.84
N ALA A 10 -29.87 39.53 -6.38
CA ALA A 10 -29.47 39.83 -5.01
C ALA A 10 -30.50 39.34 -3.97
N ALA A 11 -31.80 39.46 -4.27
CA ALA A 11 -32.86 38.97 -3.40
C ALA A 11 -32.90 37.43 -3.30
N ALA A 12 -32.62 36.71 -4.40
CA ALA A 12 -32.57 35.25 -4.41
C ALA A 12 -31.39 34.67 -3.60
N LEU A 13 -30.23 35.37 -3.61
CA LEU A 13 -29.06 34.97 -2.84
C LEU A 13 -29.24 35.14 -1.32
N LEU A 14 -30.03 36.11 -0.85
CA LEU A 14 -30.33 36.27 0.58
C LEU A 14 -31.25 35.18 1.14
N TRP A 15 -32.13 34.58 0.32
CA TRP A 15 -33.04 33.52 0.78
C TRP A 15 -32.33 32.17 0.96
N ALA A 16 -31.28 31.90 0.19
CA ALA A 16 -30.49 30.66 0.29
C ALA A 16 -29.64 30.58 1.57
N ALA A 17 -29.37 31.71 2.24
CA ALA A 17 -28.59 31.75 3.47
C ALA A 17 -29.38 31.32 4.73
N SER A 18 -30.68 31.03 4.62
CA SER A 18 -31.54 30.62 5.73
C SER A 18 -31.56 29.10 6.00
N ALA A 19 -30.61 28.35 5.44
CA ALA A 19 -30.43 26.92 5.71
C ALA A 19 -29.88 26.68 7.13
N GLY A 20 -30.69 26.96 8.15
CA GLY A 20 -30.46 26.50 9.51
C GLY A 20 -30.51 24.97 9.58
N ALA A 21 -29.75 24.39 10.52
CA ALA A 21 -29.71 22.96 10.78
C ALA A 21 -31.12 22.41 11.00
N GLN A 22 -31.65 21.66 10.03
CA GLN A 22 -32.98 21.07 10.15
C GLN A 22 -32.95 19.94 11.19
N PRO A 23 -33.91 19.88 12.12
CA PRO A 23 -33.95 18.82 13.12
C PRO A 23 -34.11 17.46 12.44
N VAL A 24 -33.20 16.53 12.73
CA VAL A 24 -33.31 15.14 12.28
C VAL A 24 -34.03 14.36 13.36
N TYR A 25 -35.16 13.77 12.99
CA TYR A 25 -35.98 12.96 13.89
C TYR A 25 -35.60 11.49 13.73
N LYS A 26 -35.40 10.80 14.86
CA LYS A 26 -35.29 9.35 14.92
C LYS A 26 -36.67 8.78 15.25
N CYS A 27 -37.32 8.15 14.27
CA CYS A 27 -38.63 7.53 14.41
C CYS A 27 -38.49 6.02 14.60
N THR A 28 -39.28 5.46 15.51
CA THR A 28 -39.35 4.00 15.69
C THR A 28 -40.74 3.52 15.28
N SER A 29 -40.81 2.74 14.20
CA SER A 29 -42.06 2.15 13.71
C SER A 29 -42.56 1.05 14.65
N ALA A 30 -43.85 0.70 14.58
CA ALA A 30 -44.45 -0.36 15.40
C ALA A 30 -43.73 -1.72 15.26
N ASP A 31 -43.11 -1.98 14.11
CA ASP A 31 -42.33 -3.20 13.83
C ASP A 31 -40.89 -3.15 14.39
N GLY A 32 -40.52 -2.12 15.15
CA GLY A 32 -39.19 -1.94 15.73
C GLY A 32 -38.13 -1.37 14.78
N LYS A 33 -38.49 -1.01 13.54
CA LYS A 33 -37.58 -0.39 12.57
C LYS A 33 -37.31 1.08 12.91
N ILE A 34 -36.06 1.49 12.83
CA ILE A 34 -35.63 2.88 13.04
C ILE A 34 -35.52 3.58 11.69
N SER A 35 -36.23 4.69 11.52
CA SER A 35 -36.12 5.57 10.36
C SER A 35 -35.67 6.96 10.80
N TYR A 36 -34.87 7.63 9.96
CA TYR A 36 -34.40 8.99 10.19
C TYR A 36 -35.01 9.90 9.13
N GLY A 37 -35.59 11.02 9.55
CA GLY A 37 -36.26 11.93 8.64
C GLY A 37 -36.22 13.38 9.12
N ALA A 38 -36.43 14.31 8.19
CA ALA A 38 -36.54 15.74 8.50
C ALA A 38 -37.96 16.14 8.96
N ALA A 39 -38.94 15.24 8.82
CA ALA A 39 -40.30 15.44 9.28
C ALA A 39 -40.50 14.79 10.66
N PRO A 40 -41.34 15.39 11.53
CA PRO A 40 -41.72 14.76 12.80
C PRO A 40 -42.40 13.41 12.55
N CYS A 41 -42.18 12.46 13.45
CA CYS A 41 -42.71 11.11 13.32
C CYS A 41 -44.24 11.12 13.34
N ALA A 42 -44.89 10.50 12.35
CA ALA A 42 -46.34 10.49 12.19
C ALA A 42 -47.10 9.96 13.43
N ASP A 43 -46.49 9.03 14.17
CA ASP A 43 -47.07 8.43 15.37
C ASP A 43 -46.67 9.13 16.68
N GLY A 44 -45.92 10.23 16.61
CA GLY A 44 -45.34 10.92 17.79
C GLY A 44 -44.25 10.13 18.54
N ARG A 45 -44.01 8.87 18.16
CA ARG A 45 -42.97 7.99 18.74
C ARG A 45 -41.61 8.23 18.10
N GLY A 46 -40.95 9.32 18.50
CA GLY A 46 -39.59 9.60 18.08
C GLY A 46 -38.91 10.66 18.92
N ALA A 47 -37.59 10.71 18.82
CA ALA A 47 -36.77 11.70 19.49
C ALA A 47 -36.13 12.62 18.45
N VAL A 48 -36.10 13.92 18.76
CA VAL A 48 -35.28 14.88 18.00
C VAL A 48 -33.83 14.60 18.34
N LEU A 49 -33.00 14.36 17.33
CA LEU A 49 -31.57 14.29 17.53
C LEU A 49 -31.07 15.71 17.80
N ALA A 50 -30.48 15.92 18.97
CA ALA A 50 -29.84 17.17 19.29
C ALA A 50 -28.65 17.37 18.34
N THR A 51 -28.73 18.39 17.50
CA THR A 51 -27.56 18.83 16.74
C THR A 51 -26.58 19.42 17.74
N PRO A 52 -25.32 18.93 17.79
CA PRO A 52 -24.32 19.52 18.67
C PRO A 52 -24.16 21.01 18.34
N ALA A 53 -24.09 21.84 19.37
CA ALA A 53 -23.84 23.27 19.21
C ALA A 53 -22.51 23.48 18.49
N ALA A 54 -22.43 24.52 17.66
CA ALA A 54 -21.18 24.90 17.03
C ALA A 54 -20.10 25.12 18.12
N PRO A 55 -18.88 24.61 17.93
CA PRO A 55 -17.82 24.76 18.92
C PRO A 55 -17.52 26.24 19.16
N SER A 56 -17.18 26.58 20.41
CA SER A 56 -16.71 27.92 20.76
C SER A 56 -15.40 28.24 20.01
N PRO A 57 -15.08 29.52 19.76
CA PRO A 57 -13.85 29.91 19.08
C PRO A 57 -12.58 29.31 19.71
N ASP A 58 -12.54 29.21 21.04
CA ASP A 58 -11.42 28.60 21.78
C ASP A 58 -11.33 27.08 21.58
N ALA A 59 -12.48 26.40 21.50
CA ALA A 59 -12.56 24.98 21.15
C ALA A 59 -12.15 24.73 19.69
N ALA A 60 -12.44 25.67 18.78
CA ALA A 60 -12.00 25.61 17.38
C ALA A 60 -10.48 25.82 17.22
N ALA A 61 -9.86 26.66 18.05
CA ALA A 61 -8.41 26.84 18.07
C ALA A 61 -7.68 25.60 18.61
N THR A 62 -8.24 24.98 19.67
CA THR A 62 -7.70 23.74 20.26
C THR A 62 -7.77 22.58 19.27
N SER A 63 -8.91 22.40 18.59
CA SER A 63 -9.07 21.34 17.58
C SER A 63 -8.16 21.52 16.36
N ALA A 64 -7.85 22.77 15.99
CA ALA A 64 -6.88 23.05 14.93
C ALA A 64 -5.45 22.65 15.33
N ALA A 65 -5.06 22.86 16.60
CA ALA A 65 -3.78 22.44 17.14
C ALA A 65 -3.67 20.91 17.23
N GLU A 66 -4.71 20.24 17.74
CA GLU A 66 -4.80 18.77 17.78
C GLU A 66 -4.70 18.16 16.37
N LEU A 67 -5.44 18.71 15.40
CA LEU A 67 -5.38 18.27 14.01
C LEU A 67 -3.98 18.46 13.40
N ALA A 68 -3.27 19.52 13.77
CA ALA A 68 -1.90 19.73 13.30
C ALA A 68 -0.92 18.69 13.87
N GLU A 69 -1.08 18.33 15.16
CA GLU A 69 -0.28 17.28 15.78
C GLU A 69 -0.61 15.90 15.20
N ASP A 70 -1.88 15.58 15.00
CA ASP A 70 -2.31 14.32 14.36
C ASP A 70 -1.72 14.18 12.96
N LYS A 71 -1.73 15.27 12.17
CA LYS A 71 -1.09 15.29 10.85
C LYS A 71 0.41 15.03 10.93
N ARG A 72 1.12 15.65 11.88
CA ARG A 72 2.55 15.43 12.08
C ARG A 72 2.86 13.99 12.48
N GLN A 73 2.04 13.39 13.34
CA GLN A 73 2.17 11.99 13.72
C GLN A 73 1.91 11.05 12.53
N ALA A 74 0.85 11.31 11.76
CA ALA A 74 0.54 10.57 10.54
C ALA A 74 1.70 10.63 9.52
N ASP A 75 2.24 11.83 9.27
CA ASP A 75 3.38 12.03 8.37
C ASP A 75 4.62 11.28 8.85
N THR A 76 4.87 11.28 10.17
CA THR A 76 6.00 10.56 10.77
C THR A 76 5.86 9.05 10.58
N LEU A 77 4.67 8.51 10.82
CA LEU A 77 4.38 7.10 10.61
C LEU A 77 4.48 6.71 9.13
N GLN A 78 3.99 7.55 8.23
CA GLN A 78 4.10 7.34 6.79
C GLN A 78 5.57 7.32 6.34
N LYS A 79 6.37 8.30 6.76
CA LYS A 79 7.80 8.34 6.46
C LYS A 79 8.53 7.11 6.99
N ALA A 80 8.19 6.65 8.20
CA ALA A 80 8.77 5.44 8.78
C ALA A 80 8.41 4.17 7.98
N ARG A 81 7.18 4.07 7.46
CA ARG A 81 6.76 2.96 6.57
C ARG A 81 7.54 2.98 5.27
N LEU A 82 7.55 4.12 4.57
CA LEU A 82 8.28 4.26 3.31
C LEU A 82 9.77 3.97 3.46
N LYS A 83 10.39 4.39 4.57
CA LYS A 83 11.80 4.09 4.84
C LYS A 83 12.06 2.58 5.01
N ARG A 84 11.15 1.87 5.68
CA ARG A 84 11.24 0.41 5.85
C ARG A 84 11.05 -0.30 4.51
N GLU A 85 10.00 0.05 3.77
CA GLU A 85 9.72 -0.49 2.44
C GLU A 85 10.93 -0.31 1.50
N GLN A 86 11.50 0.90 1.44
CA GLN A 86 12.71 1.15 0.63
C GLN A 86 13.93 0.34 1.09
N ALA A 87 14.08 0.11 2.39
CA ALA A 87 15.18 -0.71 2.91
C ALA A 87 15.00 -2.19 2.54
N ASP A 88 13.77 -2.69 2.66
CA ASP A 88 13.39 -4.07 2.34
C ASP A 88 13.51 -4.33 0.83
N GLU A 89 13.01 -3.43 -0.02
CA GLU A 89 13.17 -3.49 -1.48
C GLU A 89 14.65 -3.53 -1.88
N ARG A 90 15.49 -2.70 -1.24
CA ARG A 90 16.94 -2.70 -1.49
C ARG A 90 17.60 -4.00 -1.03
N ALA A 91 17.15 -4.58 0.08
CA ALA A 91 17.66 -5.85 0.57
C ALA A 91 17.27 -7.00 -0.36
N GLN A 92 16.00 -7.06 -0.78
CA GLN A 92 15.50 -8.03 -1.76
C GLN A 92 16.24 -7.91 -3.09
N ALA A 93 16.37 -6.71 -3.65
CA ALA A 93 17.10 -6.49 -4.90
C ALA A 93 18.60 -6.86 -4.82
N ARG A 94 19.21 -6.83 -3.63
CA ARG A 94 20.59 -7.34 -3.42
C ARG A 94 20.60 -8.86 -3.34
N ALA A 95 19.67 -9.46 -2.62
CA ALA A 95 19.52 -10.90 -2.52
C ALA A 95 19.25 -11.53 -3.89
N ASP A 96 18.35 -10.95 -4.68
CA ASP A 96 18.00 -11.44 -6.02
C ASP A 96 19.20 -11.38 -6.97
N ARG A 97 19.96 -10.28 -6.96
CA ARG A 97 21.19 -10.16 -7.75
C ARG A 97 22.26 -11.17 -7.34
N ALA A 98 22.42 -11.41 -6.03
CA ALA A 98 23.36 -12.41 -5.52
C ALA A 98 22.93 -13.84 -5.91
N ALA A 99 21.63 -14.14 -5.82
CA ALA A 99 21.06 -15.41 -6.22
C ALA A 99 21.24 -15.64 -7.73
N GLU A 100 20.97 -14.64 -8.56
CA GLU A 100 21.16 -14.73 -10.01
C GLU A 100 22.63 -14.90 -10.39
N ALA A 101 23.55 -14.13 -9.78
CA ALA A 101 24.98 -14.30 -9.99
C ALA A 101 25.45 -15.72 -9.62
N ARG A 102 24.91 -16.29 -8.53
CA ARG A 102 25.18 -17.67 -8.14
C ARG A 102 24.62 -18.67 -9.16
N ARG A 103 23.38 -18.50 -9.63
CA ARG A 103 22.76 -19.34 -10.66
C ARG A 103 23.58 -19.35 -11.95
N LEU A 104 23.99 -18.17 -12.44
CA LEU A 104 24.82 -18.04 -13.63
C LEU A 104 26.20 -18.69 -13.44
N LYS A 105 26.84 -18.51 -12.28
CA LYS A 105 28.12 -19.16 -11.94
C LYS A 105 27.97 -20.67 -11.96
N CYS A 106 26.93 -21.20 -11.31
CA CYS A 106 26.67 -22.63 -11.25
C CYS A 106 26.32 -23.23 -12.61
N GLY A 107 25.49 -22.56 -13.40
CA GLY A 107 25.17 -22.98 -14.77
C GLY A 107 26.43 -23.06 -15.64
N ARG A 108 27.34 -22.08 -15.54
CA ARG A 108 28.62 -22.10 -16.25
C ARG A 108 29.51 -23.27 -15.82
N LEU A 109 29.64 -23.52 -14.53
CA LEU A 109 30.44 -24.64 -14.01
C LEU A 109 29.84 -26.00 -14.41
N GLN A 110 28.52 -26.12 -14.41
CA GLN A 110 27.83 -27.32 -14.85
C GLN A 110 28.08 -27.60 -16.34
N LEU A 111 27.99 -26.58 -17.19
CA LEU A 111 28.32 -26.72 -18.61
C LEU A 111 29.79 -27.11 -18.83
N HIS A 112 30.71 -26.47 -18.10
CA HIS A 112 32.13 -26.83 -18.16
C HIS A 112 32.38 -28.28 -17.74
N ARG A 113 31.69 -28.77 -16.71
CA ARG A 113 31.74 -30.18 -16.31
C ARG A 113 31.23 -31.08 -17.45
N GLN A 114 30.08 -30.76 -18.04
CA GLN A 114 29.53 -31.56 -19.15
C GLN A 114 30.52 -31.66 -20.32
N TRP A 115 31.13 -30.56 -20.72
CA TRP A 115 32.15 -30.58 -21.76
C TRP A 115 33.41 -31.35 -21.38
N ALA A 116 33.85 -31.28 -20.12
CA ALA A 116 34.97 -32.07 -19.64
C ALA A 116 34.65 -33.57 -19.63
N ASP A 117 33.43 -33.93 -19.24
CA ASP A 117 32.91 -35.30 -19.27
C ASP A 117 32.82 -35.82 -20.73
N ASP A 118 32.33 -35.01 -21.67
CA ASP A 118 32.30 -35.33 -23.10
C ASP A 118 33.71 -35.52 -23.68
N ALA A 119 34.64 -34.62 -23.35
CA ALA A 119 36.02 -34.75 -23.76
C ALA A 119 36.66 -36.02 -23.20
N ALA A 120 36.37 -36.39 -21.95
CA ALA A 120 36.85 -37.63 -21.34
C ALA A 120 36.25 -38.87 -22.01
N ARG A 121 34.96 -38.84 -22.38
CA ARG A 121 34.30 -39.92 -23.13
C ARG A 121 34.87 -40.12 -24.52
N ASN A 122 35.22 -39.03 -25.20
CA ASN A 122 35.73 -39.06 -26.58
C ASN A 122 37.25 -39.24 -26.67
N ALA A 123 37.98 -39.05 -25.57
CA ALA A 123 39.44 -39.19 -25.56
C ALA A 123 39.86 -40.67 -25.58
N SER A 124 40.92 -40.96 -26.34
CA SER A 124 41.51 -42.30 -26.44
C SER A 124 43.03 -42.26 -26.34
N GLY A 125 43.64 -43.43 -26.13
CA GLY A 125 45.09 -43.58 -26.02
C GLY A 125 45.69 -42.77 -24.88
N LYS A 126 46.86 -42.15 -25.14
CA LYS A 126 47.64 -41.41 -24.13
C LYS A 126 46.90 -40.19 -23.55
N ALA A 127 45.89 -39.65 -24.25
CA ALA A 127 45.14 -38.48 -23.80
C ALA A 127 44.01 -38.81 -22.80
N ALA A 128 43.57 -40.08 -22.71
CA ALA A 128 42.42 -40.49 -21.92
C ALA A 128 42.58 -40.19 -20.41
N ALA A 129 43.74 -40.50 -19.84
CA ALA A 129 43.99 -40.28 -18.41
C ALA A 129 43.94 -38.79 -18.01
N ASN A 130 44.52 -37.91 -18.85
CA ASN A 130 44.47 -36.47 -18.62
C ASN A 130 43.03 -35.92 -18.78
N ALA A 131 42.28 -36.40 -19.78
CA ALA A 131 40.89 -36.01 -19.97
C ALA A 131 40.01 -36.42 -18.77
N GLN A 132 40.21 -37.63 -18.24
CA GLN A 132 39.53 -38.10 -17.02
C GLN A 132 39.89 -37.25 -15.79
N LEU A 133 41.16 -36.88 -15.62
CA LEU A 133 41.58 -36.01 -14.52
C LEU A 133 40.91 -34.63 -14.61
N ARG A 134 40.82 -34.05 -15.81
CA ARG A 134 40.13 -32.77 -16.03
C ARG A 134 38.63 -32.86 -15.73
N ALA A 135 37.99 -33.95 -16.12
CA ALA A 135 36.58 -34.21 -15.78
C ALA A 135 36.38 -34.26 -14.26
N ARG A 136 37.25 -34.96 -13.53
CA ARG A 136 37.23 -35.01 -12.05
C ARG A 136 37.39 -33.62 -11.43
N HIS A 137 38.40 -32.85 -11.84
CA HIS A 137 38.60 -31.50 -11.34
C HIS A 137 37.42 -30.56 -11.63
N ALA A 138 36.79 -30.70 -12.81
CA ALA A 138 35.60 -29.93 -13.14
C ALA A 138 34.42 -30.29 -12.23
N ALA A 139 34.24 -31.58 -11.91
CA ALA A 139 33.24 -32.06 -10.98
C ALA A 139 33.49 -31.57 -9.54
N ASP A 140 34.74 -31.66 -9.06
CA ASP A 140 35.13 -31.19 -7.72
C ASP A 140 34.87 -29.68 -7.58
N LYS A 141 35.26 -28.90 -8.59
CA LYS A 141 35.03 -27.45 -8.61
C LYS A 141 33.55 -27.09 -8.58
N LEU A 142 32.72 -27.83 -9.32
CA LEU A 142 31.27 -27.66 -9.29
C LEU A 142 30.72 -27.99 -7.90
N ALA A 143 31.14 -29.09 -7.28
CA ALA A 143 30.67 -29.52 -5.97
C ALA A 143 31.01 -28.52 -4.85
N LEU A 144 32.20 -27.90 -4.90
CA LEU A 144 32.63 -26.90 -3.92
C LEU A 144 31.84 -25.59 -4.01
N GLU A 145 31.56 -25.13 -5.24
CA GLU A 145 30.97 -23.81 -5.49
C GLU A 145 29.44 -23.84 -5.52
N CYS A 146 28.87 -24.99 -5.85
CA CYS A 146 27.45 -25.19 -6.05
C CYS A 146 26.98 -26.44 -5.31
N PRO A 147 26.95 -26.40 -3.96
CA PRO A 147 26.39 -27.49 -3.17
C PRO A 147 24.94 -27.70 -3.58
N GLN A 148 24.55 -28.96 -3.80
CA GLN A 148 23.15 -29.33 -4.06
C GLN A 148 22.34 -29.00 -2.80
N SER A 149 21.65 -27.88 -2.82
CA SER A 149 20.64 -27.50 -1.82
C SER A 149 19.31 -28.14 -2.17
#